data_AF-A0A091U491-F1
#
_entry.id   AF-A0A091U491-F1
#
_cell.length_a   1.000
_cell.length_b   1.000
_cell.length_c   1.000
_cell.angle_alpha   90.00
_cell.angle_beta   90.00
_cell.angle_gamma   90.00
#
_symmetry.space_group_name_H-M   'P 1'
#
loop_
_entity.id
_entity.type
_entity.pdbx_description
1 polymer ?
#
loop_
_entity_poly.entity_id
_entity_poly.type
_entity_poly.pdbx_seq_one_letter_code
_entity_poly.pdbx_strand_id
1 'polypeptide(L)'
;GEKLEEFLRSLNSSKPLYLGQTGLGNIEELGKLGLEPGENFCMGGPGMIFSREVLRRMVPHIGECLREMYTTHEDVEVGRCVRRFGGTQCVWSYEV
;
A
#
# COMPACT_ATOMS: atom_id res chain seq x y z
N GLY A 1 -13.56 12.73 10.83
CA GLY A 1 -14.57 11.82 10.27
C GLY A 1 -15.07 12.35 8.94
N GLU A 2 -15.84 13.44 8.96
CA GLU A 2 -16.54 14.00 7.79
C GLU A 2 -15.66 14.19 6.55
N LYS A 3 -14.50 14.85 6.67
CA LYS A 3 -13.57 15.03 5.53
C LYS A 3 -13.09 13.71 4.90
N LEU A 4 -12.88 12.68 5.73
CA LEU A 4 -12.48 11.37 5.25
C LEU A 4 -13.64 10.69 4.54
N GLU A 5 -14.85 10.80 5.08
CA GLU A 5 -16.04 10.24 4.44
C GLU A 5 -16.33 10.91 3.08
N GLU A 6 -16.31 12.24 3.01
CA GLU A 6 -16.49 12.99 1.76
C GLU A 6 -15.46 12.57 0.70
N PHE A 7 -14.19 12.45 1.11
CA PHE A 7 -13.14 11.94 0.25
C PHE A 7 -13.39 10.50 -0.20
N LEU A 8 -13.71 9.58 0.71
CA LEU A 8 -13.95 8.18 0.36
C LEU A 8 -15.17 8.00 -0.57
N ARG A 9 -16.17 8.87 -0.47
CA ARG A 9 -17.35 8.88 -1.35
C ARG A 9 -17.05 9.33 -2.78
N SER A 10 -15.99 10.10 -3.01
CA SER A 10 -15.58 10.52 -4.36
C SER A 10 -14.83 9.43 -5.14
N LEU A 11 -14.35 8.39 -4.43
CA LEU A 11 -13.51 7.35 -5.00
C LEU A 11 -14.32 6.20 -5.62
N ASN A 12 -13.84 5.68 -6.76
CA ASN A 12 -14.36 4.44 -7.33
C ASN A 12 -13.70 3.21 -6.68
N SER A 13 -14.40 2.60 -5.72
CA SER A 13 -13.91 1.43 -4.97
C SER A 13 -13.73 0.14 -5.81
N SER A 14 -14.21 0.10 -7.05
CA SER A 14 -13.96 -1.00 -8.01
C SER A 14 -12.62 -0.88 -8.72
N LYS A 15 -11.92 0.26 -8.63
CA LYS A 15 -10.55 0.41 -9.10
C LYS A 15 -9.58 0.03 -7.99
N PRO A 16 -8.40 -0.52 -8.31
CA PRO A 16 -7.40 -0.90 -7.32
C PRO A 16 -6.68 0.35 -6.77
N LEU A 17 -7.29 0.99 -5.76
CA LEU A 17 -6.73 2.13 -5.04
C LEU A 17 -6.12 1.67 -3.71
N TYR A 18 -4.90 2.12 -3.45
CA TYR A 18 -4.19 1.99 -2.19
C TYR A 18 -3.62 3.36 -1.82
N LEU A 19 -4.18 3.99 -0.78
CA LEU A 19 -3.95 5.39 -0.47
C LEU A 19 -3.38 5.54 0.94
N GLY A 20 -2.53 6.55 1.12
CA GLY A 20 -1.87 6.88 2.37
C GLY A 20 -0.71 7.82 2.09
N GLN A 21 0.20 7.96 3.04
CA GLN A 21 1.42 8.73 2.81
C GLN A 21 2.45 7.84 2.09
N THR A 22 2.82 8.19 0.86
CA THR A 22 3.81 7.45 0.07
C THR A 22 5.18 7.46 0.74
N GLY A 23 5.75 6.27 0.93
CA GLY A 23 7.11 6.05 1.40
C GLY A 23 7.99 5.42 0.31
N LEU A 24 9.24 5.85 0.24
CA LEU A 24 10.29 5.28 -0.62
C LEU A 24 11.42 4.62 0.20
N GLY A 25 11.28 4.61 1.53
CA GLY A 25 12.41 4.43 2.43
C GLY A 25 13.21 5.73 2.60
N ASN A 26 14.00 5.80 3.67
CA ASN A 26 14.96 6.88 3.86
C ASN A 26 16.34 6.46 3.29
N ILE A 27 17.26 7.42 3.15
CA ILE A 27 18.59 7.15 2.59
C ILE A 27 19.38 6.13 3.44
N GLU A 28 19.14 6.10 4.75
CA GLU A 28 19.77 5.17 5.69
C GLU A 28 19.23 3.73 5.59
N GLU A 29 18.08 3.57 4.95
CA GLU A 29 17.35 2.32 4.70
C GLU A 29 17.47 1.87 3.23
N LEU A 30 18.26 2.58 2.41
CA LEU A 30 18.47 2.25 1.01
C LEU A 30 19.06 0.84 0.89
N GLY A 31 18.31 -0.08 0.26
CA GLY A 31 18.66 -1.50 0.14
C GLY A 31 18.25 -2.38 1.31
N LYS A 32 17.82 -1.83 2.46
CA LYS A 32 17.31 -2.61 3.61
C LYS A 32 15.84 -2.97 3.45
N LEU A 33 15.08 -2.15 2.72
CA LEU A 33 13.65 -2.37 2.53
C LEU A 33 13.32 -3.37 1.41
N GLY A 34 14.31 -3.82 0.64
CA GLY A 34 14.09 -4.72 -0.50
C GLY A 34 13.08 -4.18 -1.51
N LEU A 35 13.08 -2.86 -1.74
CA LEU A 35 12.26 -2.20 -2.76
C LEU A 35 13.05 -2.10 -4.06
N GLU A 36 12.46 -2.48 -5.18
CA GLU A 36 13.06 -2.22 -6.50
C GLU A 36 12.88 -0.76 -6.91
N PRO A 37 13.68 -0.26 -7.88
CA PRO A 37 13.50 1.09 -8.41
C PRO A 37 12.06 1.34 -8.90
N GLY A 38 11.43 2.39 -8.36
CA GLY A 38 10.06 2.78 -8.71
C GLY A 38 8.97 2.14 -7.85
N GLU A 39 9.33 1.27 -6.91
CA GLU A 39 8.41 0.72 -5.92
C GLU A 39 8.20 1.68 -4.75
N ASN A 40 6.97 1.74 -4.26
CA ASN A 40 6.62 2.49 -3.07
C ASN A 40 5.64 1.70 -2.18
N PHE A 41 5.37 2.25 -1.00
CA PHE A 41 4.38 1.72 -0.06
C PHE A 41 3.67 2.89 0.64
N CYS A 42 2.53 2.62 1.27
CA CYS A 42 1.91 3.62 2.16
C CYS A 42 2.45 3.41 3.57
N MET A 43 2.93 4.46 4.22
CA MET A 43 3.42 4.40 5.59
C MET A 43 2.28 4.17 6.59
N GLY A 44 2.54 3.36 7.62
CA GLY A 44 1.50 2.93 8.57
C GLY A 44 0.96 4.02 9.49
N GLY A 45 1.83 4.87 10.05
CA GLY A 45 1.46 5.85 11.07
C GLY A 45 0.30 6.78 10.72
N PRO A 46 0.29 7.43 9.53
CA PRO A 46 -0.82 8.27 9.07
C PRO A 46 -2.13 7.52 8.79
N GLY A 47 -2.06 6.19 8.70
CA GLY A 47 -3.15 5.32 8.25
C GLY A 47 -3.12 5.02 6.76
N MET A 48 -3.75 3.91 6.40
CA MET A 48 -3.83 3.39 5.04
C MET A 48 -5.29 3.15 4.65
N ILE A 49 -5.63 3.40 3.40
CA ILE A 49 -6.95 3.17 2.83
C ILE A 49 -6.82 2.17 1.68
N PHE A 50 -7.66 1.14 1.72
CA PHE A 50 -7.72 0.11 0.69
C PHE A 50 -9.09 0.15 0.01
N SER A 51 -9.09 0.20 -1.31
CA SER A 51 -10.30 -0.04 -2.09
C SER A 51 -10.79 -1.48 -1.93
N ARG A 52 -12.08 -1.70 -2.19
CA ARG A 52 -12.68 -3.04 -2.24
C ARG A 52 -11.93 -3.94 -3.23
N GLU A 53 -11.51 -3.40 -4.38
CA GLU A 53 -10.80 -4.18 -5.40
C GLU A 53 -9.41 -4.64 -4.95
N VAL A 54 -8.65 -3.80 -4.23
CA VAL A 54 -7.36 -4.22 -3.65
C VAL A 54 -7.58 -5.35 -2.64
N LEU A 55 -8.51 -5.19 -1.71
CA LEU A 55 -8.79 -6.21 -0.69
C LEU A 55 -9.25 -7.53 -1.32
N ARG A 56 -10.15 -7.48 -2.31
CA ARG A 56 -10.66 -8.66 -3.03
C ARG A 56 -9.54 -9.48 -3.66
N ARG A 57 -8.52 -8.81 -4.21
CA ARG A 57 -7.39 -9.48 -4.86
C ARG A 57 -6.31 -9.94 -3.87
N MET A 58 -5.98 -9.12 -2.88
CA MET A 58 -4.85 -9.35 -1.97
C MET A 58 -5.18 -10.34 -0.84
N VAL A 59 -6.35 -10.22 -0.20
CA VAL A 59 -6.67 -10.95 1.03
C VAL A 59 -6.58 -12.49 0.89
N PRO A 60 -7.00 -13.12 -0.23
CA PRO A 60 -6.81 -14.55 -0.43
C PRO A 60 -5.35 -15.04 -0.33
N HIS A 61 -4.38 -14.13 -0.54
CA HIS A 61 -2.94 -14.41 -0.55
C HIS A 61 -2.23 -13.95 0.74
N ILE A 62 -2.94 -13.44 1.75
CA ILE A 62 -2.30 -12.85 2.93
C ILE A 62 -1.40 -13.85 3.68
N GLY A 63 -1.78 -15.13 3.71
CA GLY A 63 -0.95 -16.18 4.32
C GLY A 63 0.35 -16.45 3.55
N GLU A 64 0.36 -16.26 2.24
CA GLU A 64 1.58 -16.31 1.41
C GLU A 64 2.48 -15.11 1.72
N CYS A 65 1.91 -13.91 1.75
CA CYS A 65 2.64 -12.69 2.11
C CYS A 65 3.30 -12.78 3.50
N LEU A 66 2.61 -13.33 4.51
CA LEU A 66 3.15 -13.49 5.86
C LEU A 66 4.32 -14.48 5.95
N ARG A 67 4.39 -15.46 5.04
CA ARG A 67 5.50 -16.44 5.01
C ARG A 67 6.71 -15.95 4.21
N GLU A 68 6.50 -14.97 3.33
CA GLU A 68 7.50 -14.46 2.38
C GLU A 68 7.86 -13.00 2.65
N MET A 69 8.03 -12.65 3.93
CA MET A 69 8.43 -11.30 4.34
C MET A 69 9.93 -11.08 4.12
N TYR A 70 10.28 -9.90 3.60
CA TYR A 70 11.67 -9.50 3.34
C TYR A 70 12.27 -8.68 4.48
N THR A 71 11.41 -7.96 5.21
CA THR A 71 11.79 -7.03 6.24
C THR A 71 10.91 -7.22 7.48
N THR A 72 11.29 -6.58 8.59
CA THR A 72 10.44 -6.47 9.78
C THR A 72 9.51 -5.26 9.73
N HIS A 73 9.52 -4.48 8.65
CA HIS A 73 8.69 -3.28 8.50
C HIS A 73 7.30 -3.68 7.99
N GLU A 74 6.32 -3.66 8.88
CA GLU A 74 4.96 -4.13 8.60
C GLU A 74 4.30 -3.39 7.42
N ASP A 75 4.51 -2.08 7.29
CA ASP A 75 3.93 -1.26 6.23
C ASP A 75 4.58 -1.50 4.87
N VAL A 76 5.88 -1.79 4.85
CA VAL A 76 6.63 -2.22 3.67
C VAL A 76 6.12 -3.59 3.20
N GLU A 77 5.93 -4.56 4.09
CA GLU A 77 5.46 -5.89 3.71
C GLU A 77 3.98 -5.89 3.29
N VAL A 78 3.13 -5.06 3.92
CA VAL A 78 1.75 -4.82 3.43
C VAL A 78 1.79 -4.21 2.03
N GLY A 79 2.62 -3.19 1.81
CA GLY A 79 2.80 -2.58 0.48
C GLY A 79 3.28 -3.58 -0.57
N ARG A 80 4.21 -4.46 -0.22
CA ARG A 80 4.71 -5.54 -1.09
C ARG A 80 3.59 -6.52 -1.46
N CYS A 81 2.75 -6.89 -0.50
CA CYS A 81 1.60 -7.76 -0.73
C CYS A 81 0.56 -7.11 -1.66
N VAL A 82 0.25 -5.82 -1.44
CA VAL A 82 -0.64 -5.03 -2.32
C VAL A 82 -0.07 -4.95 -3.73
N ARG A 83 1.23 -4.73 -3.89
CA ARG A 83 1.87 -4.68 -5.21
C ARG A 83 1.78 -6.02 -5.93
N ARG A 84 2.13 -7.10 -5.24
CA ARG A 84 2.13 -8.46 -5.81
C ARG A 84 0.74 -8.94 -6.20
N PHE A 85 -0.26 -8.76 -5.34
CA PHE A 85 -1.59 -9.35 -5.53
C PHE A 85 -2.70 -8.32 -5.80
N GLY A 86 -2.61 -7.12 -5.21
CA GLY A 86 -3.53 -6.02 -5.52
C GLY A 86 -3.31 -5.40 -6.89
N GLY A 87 -2.11 -5.53 -7.45
CA GLY A 87 -1.75 -5.00 -8.78
C GLY A 87 -1.68 -3.48 -8.83
N THR A 88 -1.36 -2.85 -7.69
CA THR A 88 -1.22 -1.40 -7.53
C THR A 88 -0.18 -1.11 -6.46
N GLN A 89 0.23 0.14 -6.31
CA GLN A 89 1.09 0.59 -5.23
C GLN A 89 0.48 1.82 -4.54
N CYS A 90 1.17 2.39 -3.57
CA CYS A 90 0.67 3.58 -2.89
C CYS A 90 0.58 4.74 -3.89
N VAL A 91 -0.59 5.33 -4.00
CA VAL A 91 -0.84 6.42 -4.94
C VAL A 91 -0.09 7.68 -4.51
N TRP A 92 0.44 8.43 -5.46
CA TRP A 92 1.04 9.74 -5.23
C TRP A 92 0.00 10.83 -5.09
N SER A 93 0.32 11.88 -4.35
CA SER A 93 -0.62 12.99 -4.09
C SER A 93 -1.12 13.72 -5.34
N TYR A 94 -0.44 13.58 -6.48
CA TYR A 94 -0.81 14.20 -7.76
C TYR A 94 -1.59 13.26 -8.70
N GLU A 95 -1.82 12.01 -8.32
CA GLU A 95 -2.57 11.02 -9.12
C GLU A 95 -4.06 10.92 -8.74
N VAL A 96 -4.47 11.62 -7.67
CA VAL A 96 -5.84 11.67 -7.15
C VAL A 96 -6.48 13.03 -7.40
#